data_AF-A0A1G8MGS1-F1
#
_entry.id   AF-A0A1G8MGS1-F1
#
_cell.length_a   1.000
_cell.length_b   1.000
_cell.length_c   1.000
_cell.angle_alpha   90.00
_cell.angle_beta   90.00
_cell.angle_gamma   90.00
#
_symmetry.space_group_name_H-M   'P 1'
#
loop_
_entity.id
_entity.type
_entity.pdbx_description
1 polymer ?
#
loop_
_entity_poly.entity_id
_entity_poly.type
_entity_poly.pdbx_seq_one_letter_code
_entity_poly.pdbx_strand_id
1 'polypeptide(L)'
;MFFYISMLVILLASCSNVTNTIRNCPDAAISWMDVLMINDLQYTVEVEGTNEGAELEKGKVIGEVEYEMPDNACFNHKMKNGDAAFLPVGTEIYSIKGYNADFRVLADEKVYQVRENPRAQTIADLYNIEGKVAKEDEKRRKKDRPYVFPSQRSNRLTEAGVHHWFRGLKKKPQMSQQFFENEIPEIRDLDNY
;
A
#
# COMPACT_ATOMS: atom_id res chain seq x y z
N MET A 1 -54.29 46.98 -18.25
CA MET A 1 -52.94 47.06 -18.85
C MET A 1 -51.84 46.62 -17.87
N PHE A 2 -51.83 47.09 -16.62
CA PHE A 2 -50.85 46.64 -15.58
C PHE A 2 -50.94 45.15 -15.19
N PHE A 3 -52.14 44.55 -15.14
CA PHE A 3 -52.30 43.12 -14.82
C PHE A 3 -51.73 42.18 -15.90
N TYR A 4 -51.71 42.60 -17.16
CA TYR A 4 -51.16 41.81 -18.28
C TYR A 4 -49.64 41.79 -18.25
N ILE A 5 -49.01 42.89 -17.81
CA ILE A 5 -47.56 42.99 -17.67
C ILE A 5 -47.07 42.10 -16.51
N SER A 6 -47.84 42.02 -15.42
CA SER A 6 -47.51 41.14 -14.28
C SER A 6 -47.55 39.65 -14.64
N MET A 7 -48.52 39.22 -15.46
CA MET A 7 -48.61 37.82 -15.90
C MET A 7 -47.48 37.40 -16.86
N LEU A 8 -46.98 38.33 -17.68
CA LEU A 8 -45.89 38.09 -18.64
C LEU A 8 -44.53 37.89 -17.95
N VAL A 9 -44.31 38.53 -16.78
CA VAL A 9 -43.05 38.43 -16.02
C VAL A 9 -42.93 37.08 -15.30
N ILE A 10 -44.05 36.47 -14.88
CA ILE A 10 -44.06 35.16 -14.20
C ILE A 10 -43.77 34.02 -15.19
N LEU A 11 -44.18 34.15 -16.46
CA LEU A 11 -43.91 33.16 -17.51
C LEU A 11 -42.43 33.08 -17.93
N LEU A 12 -41.62 34.12 -17.69
CA LEU A 12 -40.20 34.15 -18.02
C LEU A 12 -39.28 33.63 -16.90
N ALA A 13 -39.83 33.35 -15.70
CA ALA A 13 -39.05 32.87 -14.54
C ALA A 13 -39.03 31.33 -14.39
N SER A 14 -39.72 30.58 -15.25
CA SER A 14 -39.79 29.11 -15.18
C SER A 14 -39.01 28.43 -16.31
N CYS A 15 -37.72 28.71 -16.44
CA CYS A 15 -36.78 27.81 -17.12
C CYS A 15 -35.35 28.09 -16.64
N SER A 16 -35.09 27.80 -15.37
CA SER A 16 -33.72 27.53 -14.93
C SER A 16 -33.77 26.44 -13.87
N ASN A 17 -34.17 25.23 -14.27
CA ASN A 17 -33.63 24.05 -13.59
C ASN A 17 -32.13 24.04 -13.92
N VAL A 18 -31.36 24.76 -13.12
CA VAL A 18 -29.91 24.60 -13.06
C VAL A 18 -29.69 23.24 -12.41
N THR A 19 -29.88 22.19 -13.18
CA THR A 19 -29.20 20.92 -12.92
C THR A 19 -27.76 21.17 -13.29
N ASN A 20 -26.98 21.71 -12.36
CA ASN A 20 -25.52 21.60 -12.36
C ASN A 20 -25.18 20.11 -12.18
N THR A 21 -25.52 19.28 -13.16
CA THR A 21 -24.98 17.95 -13.29
C THR A 21 -23.74 18.13 -14.15
N ILE A 22 -22.58 18.12 -13.51
CA ILE A 22 -21.32 17.83 -14.18
C ILE A 22 -21.57 16.52 -14.97
N ARG A 23 -21.82 16.65 -16.29
CA ARG A 23 -21.96 15.55 -17.26
C ARG A 23 -23.00 14.45 -16.96
N ASN A 24 -24.16 14.78 -16.38
CA ASN A 24 -25.23 13.80 -16.10
C ASN A 24 -24.82 12.61 -15.19
N CYS A 25 -23.79 12.76 -14.36
CA CYS A 25 -23.46 11.70 -13.41
C CYS A 25 -24.55 11.58 -12.33
N PRO A 26 -24.97 10.35 -11.98
CA PRO A 26 -26.06 10.15 -11.03
C PRO A 26 -25.79 10.60 -9.59
N ASP A 27 -24.54 10.88 -9.16
CA ASP A 27 -24.22 11.16 -7.75
C ASP A 27 -22.94 12.02 -7.51
N ALA A 28 -22.72 12.30 -6.21
CA ALA A 28 -21.76 13.19 -5.54
C ALA A 28 -20.25 13.06 -5.90
N ALA A 29 -19.45 14.02 -5.39
CA ALA A 29 -18.00 14.08 -5.55
C ALA A 29 -17.31 12.74 -5.22
N ILE A 30 -16.55 12.19 -6.17
CA ILE A 30 -15.88 10.90 -6.07
C ILE A 30 -14.46 11.12 -5.52
N SER A 31 -14.12 10.40 -4.45
CA SER A 31 -12.73 10.31 -3.97
C SER A 31 -12.05 9.12 -4.65
N TRP A 32 -11.04 9.41 -5.47
CA TRP A 32 -10.27 8.40 -6.20
C TRP A 32 -8.99 8.03 -5.43
N MET A 33 -8.61 6.75 -5.48
CA MET A 33 -7.26 6.31 -5.17
C MET A 33 -6.37 6.49 -6.41
N ASP A 34 -5.06 6.73 -6.25
CA ASP A 34 -4.14 6.83 -7.39
C ASP A 34 -3.94 5.44 -8.01
N VAL A 35 -4.68 5.18 -9.09
CA VAL A 35 -4.74 3.90 -9.79
C VAL A 35 -4.60 4.07 -11.29
N LEU A 36 -4.09 3.03 -11.96
CA LEU A 36 -4.14 2.89 -13.41
C LEU A 36 -4.46 1.45 -13.80
N MET A 37 -5.01 1.24 -14.99
CA MET A 37 -5.28 -0.09 -15.54
C MET A 37 -4.59 -0.29 -16.88
N ILE A 38 -3.82 -1.37 -16.97
CA ILE A 38 -3.18 -1.81 -18.21
C ILE A 38 -3.03 -3.33 -18.20
N ASN A 39 -3.13 -3.98 -19.36
CA ASN A 39 -3.06 -5.44 -19.50
C ASN A 39 -3.98 -6.21 -18.54
N ASP A 40 -5.18 -5.67 -18.32
CA ASP A 40 -6.23 -6.19 -17.44
C ASP A 40 -5.78 -6.32 -15.97
N LEU A 41 -4.75 -5.58 -15.58
CA LEU A 41 -4.26 -5.46 -14.22
C LEU A 41 -4.48 -4.04 -13.70
N GLN A 42 -4.97 -3.95 -12.46
CA GLN A 42 -5.11 -2.70 -11.74
C GLN A 42 -3.89 -2.48 -10.86
N TYR A 43 -3.28 -1.32 -11.00
CA TYR A 43 -2.13 -0.91 -10.20
C TYR A 43 -2.48 0.28 -9.33
N THR A 44 -1.86 0.38 -8.16
CA THR A 44 -1.98 1.48 -7.21
C THR A 44 -0.61 2.08 -6.94
N VAL A 45 -0.53 3.38 -6.67
CA VAL A 45 0.71 3.99 -6.16
C VAL A 45 1.07 3.40 -4.79
N GLU A 46 2.35 3.08 -4.60
CA GLU A 46 2.90 2.67 -3.30
C GLU A 46 3.02 3.91 -2.39
N VAL A 47 2.26 3.95 -1.29
CA VAL A 47 2.18 5.14 -0.41
C VAL A 47 3.28 5.16 0.66
N GLU A 48 3.96 4.04 0.92
CA GLU A 48 4.99 3.94 1.97
C GLU A 48 6.37 3.55 1.44
N GLY A 49 7.37 4.39 1.71
CA GLY A 49 8.78 4.00 1.84
C GLY A 49 9.67 4.04 0.60
N THR A 50 9.15 4.09 -0.63
CA THR A 50 9.99 4.00 -1.84
C THR A 50 9.35 4.69 -3.05
N ASN A 51 9.19 6.01 -2.99
CA ASN A 51 9.00 6.82 -4.20
C ASN A 51 10.34 7.00 -4.95
N GLU A 52 11.06 5.91 -5.19
CA GLU A 52 12.33 5.88 -5.93
C GLU A 52 12.10 5.74 -7.44
N GLY A 53 10.90 6.05 -7.94
CA GLY A 53 10.57 5.90 -9.36
C GLY A 53 11.51 6.66 -10.29
N ALA A 54 12.07 7.79 -9.83
CA ALA A 54 13.09 8.56 -10.53
C ALA A 54 14.46 7.86 -10.62
N GLU A 55 14.80 6.97 -9.67
CA GLU A 55 16.06 6.22 -9.66
C GLU A 55 15.97 4.89 -10.43
N LEU A 56 14.76 4.45 -10.75
CA LEU A 56 14.53 3.21 -11.47
C LEU A 56 14.73 3.39 -12.98
N GLU A 57 15.51 2.48 -13.58
CA GLU A 57 15.71 2.49 -15.03
C GLU A 57 14.43 2.07 -15.78
N LYS A 58 13.90 3.01 -16.59
CA LYS A 58 12.82 2.75 -17.55
C LYS A 58 13.20 1.60 -18.51
N GLY A 59 12.25 0.69 -18.69
CA GLY A 59 12.27 -0.36 -19.70
C GLY A 59 11.52 0.07 -20.97
N LYS A 60 10.84 -0.89 -21.60
CA LYS A 60 9.97 -0.64 -22.76
C LYS A 60 8.67 0.05 -22.34
N VAL A 61 8.12 0.86 -23.24
CA VAL A 61 6.71 1.31 -23.18
C VAL A 61 5.82 0.07 -23.34
N ILE A 62 4.80 -0.04 -22.48
CA ILE A 62 3.85 -1.16 -22.45
C ILE A 62 2.38 -0.71 -22.55
N GLY A 63 2.15 0.59 -22.58
CA GLY A 63 0.83 1.20 -22.70
C GLY A 63 0.92 2.71 -22.60
N GLU A 64 -0.24 3.34 -22.73
CA GLU A 64 -0.43 4.78 -22.63
C GLU A 64 -1.75 5.04 -21.90
N VAL A 65 -1.84 6.16 -21.20
CA VAL A 65 -3.08 6.62 -20.61
C VAL A 65 -3.97 7.20 -21.69
N GLU A 66 -5.14 6.61 -21.88
CA GLU A 66 -6.15 7.02 -22.85
C GLU A 66 -7.32 7.76 -22.19
N TYR A 67 -7.48 7.63 -20.87
CA TYR A 67 -8.61 8.19 -20.15
C TYR A 67 -8.27 8.55 -18.70
N GLU A 68 -8.29 9.85 -18.39
CA GLU A 68 -8.18 10.36 -17.03
C GLU A 68 -9.56 10.34 -16.36
N MET A 69 -9.70 9.75 -15.18
CA MET A 69 -11.00 9.54 -14.54
C MET A 69 -11.62 10.77 -13.86
N PRO A 70 -10.88 11.63 -13.11
CA PRO A 70 -11.43 12.83 -12.49
C PRO A 70 -12.21 13.68 -13.47
N ASP A 71 -13.38 14.14 -13.04
CA ASP A 71 -14.36 14.92 -13.83
C ASP A 71 -14.91 14.25 -15.10
N ASN A 72 -14.34 13.13 -15.54
CA ASN A 72 -14.75 12.37 -16.73
C ASN A 72 -15.59 11.13 -16.38
N ALA A 73 -15.25 10.41 -15.30
CA ALA A 73 -15.89 9.16 -14.89
C ALA A 73 -16.97 9.38 -13.82
N CYS A 74 -18.09 8.67 -13.96
CA CYS A 74 -19.12 8.56 -12.91
C CYS A 74 -18.79 7.40 -11.94
N PHE A 75 -19.47 7.32 -10.79
CA PHE A 75 -19.18 6.32 -9.74
C PHE A 75 -19.29 4.86 -10.22
N ASN A 76 -20.13 4.61 -11.22
CA ASN A 76 -20.39 3.30 -11.80
C ASN A 76 -19.45 2.96 -12.97
N HIS A 77 -18.45 3.80 -13.23
CA HIS A 77 -17.41 3.55 -14.22
C HIS A 77 -16.67 2.26 -13.89
N LYS A 78 -16.49 1.42 -14.90
CA LYS A 78 -15.69 0.20 -14.79
C LYS A 78 -14.36 0.48 -15.46
N MET A 79 -13.28 0.41 -14.69
CA MET A 79 -11.94 0.61 -15.23
C MET A 79 -11.67 -0.37 -16.37
N LYS A 80 -10.99 0.12 -17.39
CA LYS A 80 -10.48 -0.63 -18.54
C LYS A 80 -9.05 -0.21 -18.83
N ASN A 81 -8.36 -0.96 -19.69
CA ASN A 81 -7.00 -0.63 -20.12
C ASN A 81 -6.94 0.81 -20.68
N GLY A 82 -5.94 1.56 -20.23
CA GLY A 82 -5.76 2.97 -20.58
C GLY A 82 -6.40 3.96 -19.60
N ASP A 83 -7.21 3.49 -18.63
CA ASP A 83 -7.78 4.36 -17.61
C ASP A 83 -6.77 4.66 -16.50
N ALA A 84 -6.73 5.91 -16.03
CA ALA A 84 -5.93 6.33 -14.89
C ALA A 84 -6.66 7.37 -14.03
N ALA A 85 -6.40 7.35 -12.71
CA ALA A 85 -7.03 8.27 -11.77
C ALA A 85 -6.39 9.65 -11.77
N PHE A 86 -5.07 9.77 -11.88
CA PHE A 86 -4.42 11.10 -11.77
C PHE A 86 -3.27 11.26 -12.77
N LEU A 87 -3.26 10.47 -13.84
CA LEU A 87 -2.31 10.60 -14.92
C LEU A 87 -3.02 11.25 -16.12
N PRO A 88 -2.42 12.29 -16.74
CA PRO A 88 -2.97 12.90 -17.94
C PRO A 88 -3.02 11.91 -19.11
N VAL A 89 -4.01 12.10 -19.99
CA VAL A 89 -4.05 11.41 -21.29
C VAL A 89 -2.76 11.67 -22.08
N GLY A 90 -2.19 10.62 -22.68
CA GLY A 90 -0.90 10.66 -23.36
C GLY A 90 0.29 10.24 -22.49
N THR A 91 0.08 9.98 -21.20
CA THR A 91 1.16 9.53 -20.32
C THR A 91 1.60 8.12 -20.68
N GLU A 92 2.87 7.95 -21.07
CA GLU A 92 3.43 6.64 -21.35
C GLU A 92 3.62 5.81 -20.07
N ILE A 93 3.26 4.53 -20.15
CA ILE A 93 3.43 3.55 -19.08
C ILE A 93 4.60 2.64 -19.45
N TYR A 94 5.60 2.57 -18.58
CA TYR A 94 6.83 1.82 -18.81
C TYR A 94 6.90 0.58 -17.92
N SER A 95 7.47 -0.48 -18.48
CA SER A 95 8.08 -1.54 -17.66
C SER A 95 9.31 -1.00 -16.93
N ILE A 96 9.67 -1.62 -15.81
CA ILE A 96 10.88 -1.27 -15.03
C ILE A 96 11.92 -2.37 -15.23
N LYS A 97 13.17 -2.01 -15.56
CA LYS A 97 14.23 -3.02 -15.71
C LYS A 97 14.45 -3.78 -14.41
N GLY A 98 14.55 -5.12 -14.50
CA GLY A 98 14.71 -5.98 -13.32
C GLY A 98 13.41 -6.27 -12.55
N TYR A 99 12.26 -5.83 -13.08
CA TYR A 99 10.95 -6.16 -12.55
C TYR A 99 10.03 -6.75 -13.63
N ASN A 100 9.12 -7.64 -13.20
CA ASN A 100 8.01 -8.09 -14.03
C ASN A 100 6.98 -6.96 -14.13
N ALA A 101 6.53 -6.63 -15.34
CA ALA A 101 5.52 -5.61 -15.58
C ALA A 101 4.16 -5.98 -14.99
N ASP A 102 3.87 -7.27 -14.80
CA ASP A 102 2.66 -7.73 -14.13
C ASP A 102 2.69 -7.44 -12.61
N PHE A 103 3.84 -7.04 -12.07
CA PHE A 103 4.02 -6.68 -10.67
C PHE A 103 4.08 -5.17 -10.46
N ARG A 104 4.99 -4.49 -11.15
CA ARG A 104 5.19 -3.04 -11.02
C ARG A 104 5.49 -2.39 -12.36
N VAL A 105 4.97 -1.18 -12.53
CA VAL A 105 5.15 -0.32 -13.71
C VAL A 105 5.49 1.10 -13.27
N LEU A 106 6.01 1.89 -14.20
CA LEU A 106 6.43 3.28 -13.96
C LEU A 106 5.65 4.19 -14.92
N ALA A 107 5.00 5.21 -14.39
CA ALA A 107 4.33 6.25 -15.17
C ALA A 107 4.47 7.58 -14.43
N ASP A 108 4.84 8.64 -15.15
CA ASP A 108 5.05 9.97 -14.56
C ASP A 108 5.94 9.97 -13.29
N GLU A 109 7.05 9.24 -13.35
CA GLU A 109 8.02 9.08 -12.24
C GLU A 109 7.46 8.39 -10.97
N LYS A 110 6.18 7.96 -11.00
CA LYS A 110 5.52 7.21 -9.94
C LYS A 110 5.57 5.72 -10.22
N VAL A 111 5.87 4.95 -9.17
CA VAL A 111 5.83 3.49 -9.22
C VAL A 111 4.43 3.02 -8.85
N TYR A 112 3.85 2.25 -9.75
CA TYR A 112 2.55 1.63 -9.60
C TYR A 112 2.73 0.13 -9.40
N GLN A 113 2.13 -0.42 -8.36
CA GLN A 113 2.18 -1.85 -8.03
C GLN A 113 0.81 -2.49 -8.13
N VAL A 114 0.78 -3.73 -8.63
CA VAL A 114 -0.43 -4.55 -8.62
C VAL A 114 -0.83 -4.90 -7.18
N ARG A 115 -2.11 -4.74 -6.84
CA ARG A 115 -2.65 -5.21 -5.55
C ARG A 115 -3.02 -6.69 -5.60
N GLU A 116 -3.63 -7.10 -6.72
CA GLU A 116 -4.09 -8.45 -6.98
C GLU A 116 -3.75 -8.83 -8.41
N ASN A 117 -3.12 -9.99 -8.59
CA ASN A 117 -2.78 -10.50 -9.91
C ASN A 117 -3.38 -11.92 -10.07
N PRO A 118 -4.47 -12.09 -10.83
CA PRO A 118 -5.08 -13.41 -11.06
C PRO A 118 -4.17 -14.35 -11.87
N ARG A 119 -3.13 -13.82 -12.51
CA ARG A 119 -2.12 -14.59 -13.26
C ARG A 119 -0.98 -15.07 -12.38
N ALA A 120 -0.86 -14.59 -11.13
CA ALA A 120 0.15 -15.04 -10.18
C ALA A 120 -0.22 -16.43 -9.63
N GLN A 121 0.70 -17.40 -9.71
CA GLN A 121 0.48 -18.75 -9.16
C GLN A 121 0.98 -18.87 -7.72
N THR A 122 1.95 -18.03 -7.35
CA THR A 122 2.56 -18.00 -6.03
C THR A 122 2.65 -16.58 -5.49
N ILE A 123 2.80 -16.45 -4.17
CA ILE A 123 3.17 -15.18 -3.52
C ILE A 123 4.49 -14.65 -4.10
N ALA A 124 5.38 -15.54 -4.56
CA ALA A 124 6.62 -15.12 -5.18
C ALA A 124 6.40 -14.40 -6.52
N ASP A 125 5.44 -14.87 -7.31
CA ASP A 125 5.03 -14.23 -8.57
C ASP A 125 4.31 -12.91 -8.32
N LEU A 126 3.45 -12.87 -7.28
CA LEU A 126 2.72 -11.66 -6.91
C LEU A 126 3.66 -10.54 -6.46
N TYR A 127 4.70 -10.84 -5.69
CA TYR A 127 5.63 -9.84 -5.17
C TYR A 127 6.97 -9.75 -5.93
N ASN A 128 7.12 -10.53 -7.00
CA ASN A 128 8.35 -10.61 -7.79
C ASN A 128 9.62 -10.77 -6.91
N ILE A 129 9.54 -11.67 -5.93
CA ILE A 129 10.62 -11.91 -4.94
C ILE A 129 11.57 -13.03 -5.36
N GLU A 130 11.31 -13.71 -6.48
CA GLU A 130 12.12 -14.82 -6.96
C GLU A 130 13.58 -14.38 -7.17
N GLY A 131 14.50 -15.05 -6.48
CA GLY A 131 15.93 -14.75 -6.53
C GLY A 131 16.34 -13.38 -5.96
N LYS A 132 15.41 -12.53 -5.50
CA LYS A 132 15.72 -11.22 -4.89
C LYS A 132 16.16 -11.38 -3.43
N VAL A 133 15.48 -12.25 -2.68
CA VAL A 133 15.80 -12.55 -1.27
C VAL A 133 17.20 -13.15 -1.13
N ALA A 134 17.57 -14.09 -2.01
CA ALA A 134 18.89 -14.74 -1.97
C ALA A 134 20.04 -13.77 -2.27
N LYS A 135 19.86 -12.85 -3.22
CA LYS A 135 20.86 -11.82 -3.55
C LYS A 135 21.05 -10.82 -2.41
N GLU A 136 19.97 -10.49 -1.72
CA GLU A 136 20.00 -9.58 -0.57
C GLU A 136 20.64 -10.25 0.65
N ASP A 137 20.37 -11.53 0.87
CA ASP A 137 21.05 -12.35 1.88
C ASP A 137 22.54 -12.55 1.58
N GLU A 138 22.94 -12.72 0.31
CA GLU A 138 24.36 -12.78 -0.07
C GLU A 138 25.07 -11.43 0.14
N LYS A 139 24.44 -10.32 -0.28
CA LYS A 139 24.96 -8.97 -0.03
C LYS A 139 25.09 -8.69 1.47
N ARG A 140 24.10 -9.07 2.28
CA ARG A 140 24.17 -8.98 3.74
C ARG A 140 25.27 -9.88 4.30
N ARG A 141 25.40 -11.13 3.85
CA ARG A 141 26.49 -12.03 4.28
C ARG A 141 27.89 -11.53 3.94
N LYS A 142 28.06 -10.80 2.84
CA LYS A 142 29.34 -10.14 2.49
C LYS A 142 29.59 -8.88 3.33
N LYS A 143 28.54 -8.19 3.77
CA LYS A 143 28.63 -6.93 4.56
C LYS A 143 28.73 -7.17 6.07
N ASP A 144 28.05 -8.19 6.57
CA ASP A 144 27.97 -8.51 7.99
C ASP A 144 28.72 -9.80 8.32
N ARG A 145 29.55 -9.71 9.38
CA ARG A 145 30.09 -10.89 10.06
C ARG A 145 28.90 -11.81 10.40
N PRO A 146 29.03 -13.13 10.25
CA PRO A 146 27.90 -14.04 10.36
C PRO A 146 27.14 -13.79 11.66
N TYR A 147 25.83 -13.63 11.55
CA TYR A 147 24.95 -13.54 12.71
C TYR A 147 25.00 -14.88 13.43
N VAL A 148 25.84 -14.93 14.47
CA VAL A 148 25.90 -16.04 15.41
C VAL A 148 24.96 -15.65 16.54
N PHE A 149 23.87 -16.42 16.73
CA PHE A 149 23.03 -16.26 17.91
C PHE A 149 23.95 -16.24 19.15
N PRO A 150 23.81 -15.27 20.09
CA PRO A 150 24.69 -15.18 21.26
C PRO A 150 24.76 -16.49 22.07
N SER A 151 23.72 -17.31 22.00
CA SER A 151 23.69 -18.66 22.58
C SER A 151 24.72 -19.62 21.98
N GLN A 152 25.06 -19.48 20.70
CA GLN A 152 26.00 -20.38 20.01
C GLN A 152 27.47 -19.96 20.14
N ARG A 153 27.78 -18.81 20.74
CA ARG A 153 29.16 -18.31 20.91
C ARG A 153 29.79 -18.68 22.27
N SER A 154 29.10 -19.49 23.06
CA SER A 154 29.47 -19.79 24.44
C SER A 154 30.10 -21.20 24.55
N ASN A 155 31.37 -21.26 24.95
CA ASN A 155 32.04 -22.51 25.39
C ASN A 155 31.39 -23.13 26.65
N ARG A 156 30.34 -22.50 27.19
CA ARG A 156 29.62 -22.84 28.42
C ARG A 156 28.40 -23.74 28.18
N LEU A 157 28.13 -24.13 26.93
CA LEU A 157 27.09 -25.10 26.59
C LEU A 157 27.62 -26.55 26.46
N THR A 158 28.72 -26.87 27.15
CA THR A 158 29.00 -28.28 27.45
C THR A 158 27.98 -28.76 28.48
N GLU A 159 27.69 -30.07 28.50
CA GLU A 159 26.81 -30.68 29.51
C GLU A 159 27.21 -30.24 30.93
N ALA A 160 28.52 -30.20 31.22
CA ALA A 160 29.06 -29.68 32.47
C ALA A 160 28.73 -28.19 32.73
N GLY A 161 28.76 -27.34 31.70
CA GLY A 161 28.42 -25.92 31.81
C GLY A 161 26.94 -25.67 32.05
N VAL A 162 26.06 -26.45 31.40
CA VAL A 162 24.61 -26.44 31.63
C VAL A 162 24.29 -26.92 33.05
N HIS A 163 24.91 -28.02 33.51
CA HIS A 163 24.75 -28.53 34.87
C HIS A 163 25.27 -27.58 35.96
N HIS A 164 26.34 -26.82 35.68
CA HIS A 164 26.83 -25.78 36.60
C HIS A 164 25.82 -24.61 36.69
N TRP A 165 25.27 -24.18 35.56
CA TRP A 165 24.27 -23.11 35.52
C TRP A 165 22.98 -23.49 36.26
N PHE A 166 22.44 -24.71 36.04
CA PHE A 166 21.28 -25.22 36.79
C PHE A 166 21.54 -25.34 38.30
N ARG A 167 22.77 -25.70 38.72
CA ARG A 167 23.16 -25.69 40.14
C ARG A 167 23.20 -24.28 40.75
N GLY A 168 23.55 -23.27 39.95
CA GLY A 168 23.52 -21.86 40.36
C GLY A 168 22.10 -21.34 40.61
N LEU A 169 21.12 -21.78 39.81
CA LEU A 169 19.71 -21.40 39.97
C LEU A 169 19.09 -21.97 41.25
N LYS A 170 19.46 -23.19 41.65
CA LYS A 170 18.98 -23.81 42.89
C LYS A 170 19.48 -23.13 44.18
N LYS A 171 20.47 -22.24 44.10
CA LYS A 171 21.04 -21.52 45.26
C LYS A 171 20.38 -20.16 45.56
N LYS A 172 19.42 -19.70 44.76
CA LYS A 172 18.68 -18.45 45.04
C LYS A 172 17.17 -18.69 45.15
N PRO A 173 16.63 -18.98 46.34
CA PRO A 173 15.20 -18.82 46.61
C PRO A 173 14.99 -17.52 47.39
N GLN A 174 14.87 -16.38 46.68
CA GLN A 174 14.27 -15.11 47.17
C GLN A 174 14.63 -13.98 46.19
N MET A 175 13.91 -13.86 45.07
CA MET A 175 13.90 -12.64 44.24
C MET A 175 12.77 -12.68 43.20
N SER A 176 11.60 -13.21 43.58
CA SER A 176 10.45 -13.27 42.66
C SER A 176 9.13 -12.77 43.26
N GLN A 177 9.06 -12.47 44.56
CA GLN A 177 7.84 -11.88 45.15
C GLN A 177 7.91 -10.36 45.26
N GLN A 178 9.06 -9.78 45.59
CA GLN A 178 9.19 -8.32 45.80
C GLN A 178 9.18 -7.48 44.51
N PHE A 179 9.40 -8.07 43.34
CA PHE A 179 9.41 -7.34 42.06
C PHE A 179 8.01 -7.15 41.46
N PHE A 180 7.09 -8.10 41.68
CA PHE A 180 5.73 -8.02 41.13
C PHE A 180 4.82 -7.07 41.93
N GLU A 181 5.08 -6.85 43.22
CA GLU A 181 4.23 -5.99 44.07
C GLU A 181 4.51 -4.49 43.95
N ASN A 182 5.63 -4.07 43.36
CA ASN A 182 6.07 -2.67 43.38
C ASN A 182 6.00 -1.94 42.02
N GLU A 183 5.55 -2.61 40.94
CA GLU A 183 5.52 -2.01 39.59
C GLU A 183 4.13 -1.97 38.92
N ILE A 184 3.04 -2.30 39.64
CA ILE A 184 1.67 -2.12 39.14
C ILE A 184 0.79 -1.45 40.22
N PRO A 185 0.81 -0.12 40.36
CA PRO A 185 -0.33 0.57 40.93
C PRO A 185 -1.38 0.74 39.83
N GLU A 186 -2.63 0.34 40.14
CA GLU A 186 -3.85 0.65 39.38
C GLU A 186 -4.30 -0.37 38.31
N ILE A 187 -4.49 -1.64 38.71
CA ILE A 187 -5.65 -2.42 38.25
C ILE A 187 -6.24 -3.14 39.47
N ARG A 188 -6.95 -2.39 40.30
CA ARG A 188 -7.94 -2.91 41.26
C ARG A 188 -9.12 -1.96 41.20
N ASP A 189 -10.05 -2.24 40.30
CA ASP A 189 -11.47 -1.86 40.40
C ASP A 189 -12.27 -2.25 39.14
N LEU A 190 -12.12 -3.47 38.61
CA LEU A 190 -13.04 -3.96 37.56
C LEU A 190 -13.56 -5.39 37.76
N ASP A 191 -13.40 -5.97 38.95
CA ASP A 191 -14.01 -7.28 39.29
C ASP A 191 -15.22 -7.14 40.22
N ASN A 192 -16.09 -6.16 39.96
CA ASN A 192 -17.44 -6.11 40.51
C ASN A 192 -18.38 -5.39 39.53
N TYR A 193 -18.77 -6.08 38.44
CA TYR A 193 -20.10 -6.02 37.82
C TYR A 193 -20.31 -7.22 36.89
#